data_AF-A0A087K893-F1
#
_entry.id   AF-A0A087K893-F1
#
_cell.length_a   1.000
_cell.length_b   1.000
_cell.length_c   1.000
_cell.angle_alpha   90.00
_cell.angle_beta   90.00
_cell.angle_gamma   90.00
#
_symmetry.space_group_name_H-M   'P 1'
#
loop_
_entity.id
_entity.type
_entity.pdbx_description
1 polymer ?
#
loop_
_entity_poly.entity_id
_entity_poly.type
_entity_poly.pdbx_seq_one_letter_code
_entity_poly.pdbx_strand_id
1 'polypeptide(L)'
;MAWDEWERLKAEAANHRPARMQLNQVPPEPSGGGGSQQGDLAVNQTDLAAIGDAAFELHQDFGRVSEHARAASRKAAGGLKTQGFALGGALDHVASRWIDQSRSLLDATAHISNHLDFTKGAHAGDEVHIAGTVSSIATLDAGFNERKGA
;
A
#
# COMPACT_ATOMS: atom_id res chain seq x y z
N MET A 1 51.59 2.87 -26.89
CA MET A 1 51.96 3.63 -25.68
C MET A 1 50.88 3.58 -24.60
N ALA A 2 49.60 3.89 -24.84
CA ALA A 2 48.55 3.71 -23.80
C ALA A 2 48.16 2.24 -23.52
N TRP A 3 48.40 1.34 -24.47
CA TRP A 3 48.06 -0.09 -24.36
C TRP A 3 48.98 -0.85 -23.39
N ASP A 4 50.27 -0.56 -23.39
CA ASP A 4 51.23 -1.20 -22.49
C ASP A 4 50.99 -0.79 -21.04
N GLU A 5 50.55 0.45 -20.84
CA GLU A 5 50.16 0.99 -19.53
C GLU A 5 48.88 0.32 -19.01
N TRP A 6 47.94 0.02 -19.91
CA TRP A 6 46.72 -0.71 -19.56
C TRP A 6 46.97 -2.18 -19.21
N GLU A 7 47.84 -2.88 -19.94
CA GLU A 7 48.23 -4.26 -19.61
C GLU A 7 48.94 -4.33 -18.25
N ARG A 8 49.80 -3.34 -17.96
CA ARG A 8 50.48 -3.25 -16.68
C ARG A 8 49.51 -3.04 -15.52
N LEU A 9 48.51 -2.17 -15.67
CA LEU A 9 47.47 -1.94 -14.66
C LEU A 9 46.62 -3.19 -14.38
N LYS A 10 46.31 -3.99 -15.41
CA LYS A 10 45.61 -5.27 -15.22
C LYS A 10 46.44 -6.30 -14.47
N ALA A 11 47.72 -6.43 -14.82
CA ALA A 11 48.62 -7.35 -14.13
C ALA A 11 48.80 -6.96 -12.65
N GLU A 12 48.85 -5.66 -12.36
CA GLU A 12 48.93 -5.13 -11.00
C GLU A 12 47.63 -5.40 -10.21
N ALA A 13 46.46 -5.18 -10.82
CA ALA A 13 45.16 -5.50 -10.23
C ALA A 13 44.96 -7.00 -9.97
N ALA A 14 45.49 -7.87 -10.83
CA ALA A 14 45.45 -9.32 -10.64
C ALA A 14 46.36 -9.81 -9.49
N ASN A 15 47.47 -9.10 -9.24
CA ASN A 15 48.40 -9.40 -8.15
C ASN A 15 47.95 -8.85 -6.80
N HIS A 16 47.10 -7.82 -6.79
CA HIS A 16 46.40 -7.41 -5.58
C HIS A 16 45.36 -8.47 -5.22
N ARG A 17 45.59 -9.17 -4.09
CA ARG A 17 44.54 -9.98 -3.45
C ARG A 17 43.28 -9.11 -3.39
N PRO A 18 42.11 -9.59 -3.85
CA PRO A 18 40.89 -8.81 -3.77
C PRO A 18 40.74 -8.38 -2.32
N ALA A 19 40.61 -7.06 -2.10
CA ALA A 19 40.19 -6.56 -0.81
C ALA A 19 38.94 -7.35 -0.45
N ARG A 20 39.03 -8.23 0.56
CA ARG A 20 37.91 -9.09 0.94
C ARG A 20 36.79 -8.14 1.32
N MET A 21 35.81 -8.03 0.43
CA MET A 21 34.59 -7.29 0.69
C MET A 21 33.89 -8.02 1.83
N GLN A 22 34.03 -7.50 3.04
CA GLN A 22 33.27 -8.00 4.19
C GLN A 22 31.87 -7.39 4.09
N LEU A 23 31.00 -8.06 3.36
CA LEU A 23 29.57 -7.88 3.52
C LEU A 23 29.20 -8.38 4.91
N ASN A 24 28.54 -7.53 5.70
CA ASN A 24 27.88 -7.98 6.92
C ASN A 24 26.83 -9.03 6.52
N GLN A 25 27.14 -10.31 6.70
CA GLN A 25 26.20 -11.39 6.47
C GLN A 25 25.67 -11.88 7.82
N VAL A 26 24.35 -12.04 7.89
CA VAL A 26 23.71 -12.82 8.95
C VAL A 26 24.27 -14.24 8.88
N PRO A 27 24.62 -14.89 10.00
CA PRO A 27 25.15 -16.25 9.99
C PRO A 27 24.23 -17.17 9.16
N PRO A 28 24.76 -18.03 8.29
CA PRO A 28 23.95 -19.03 7.62
C PRO A 28 23.34 -19.94 8.69
N GLU A 29 22.01 -19.89 8.80
CA GLU A 29 21.24 -20.83 9.61
C GLU A 29 21.64 -22.26 9.23
N PRO A 30 21.79 -23.16 10.22
CA PRO A 30 22.18 -24.54 9.97
C PRO A 30 21.23 -25.15 8.96
N SER A 31 21.81 -25.78 7.94
CA SER A 31 21.15 -26.50 6.87
C SER A 31 20.21 -27.57 7.43
N GLY A 32 18.94 -27.20 7.60
CA GLY A 32 17.87 -28.07 8.03
C GLY A 32 16.54 -27.50 7.57
N GLY A 33 16.03 -28.00 6.44
CA GLY A 33 14.62 -27.93 6.05
C GLY A 33 13.99 -26.54 6.09
N GLY A 34 14.24 -25.76 5.03
CA GLY A 34 13.59 -24.47 4.80
C GLY A 34 12.07 -24.58 4.85
N GLY A 35 11.51 -24.02 5.91
CA GLY A 35 10.20 -23.41 5.93
C GLY A 35 10.37 -22.15 6.74
N SER A 36 10.84 -21.08 6.11
CA SER A 36 10.47 -19.76 6.61
C SER A 36 8.95 -19.83 6.74
N GLN A 37 8.42 -19.72 7.95
CA GLN A 37 7.05 -19.23 8.12
C GLN A 37 7.09 -17.75 7.71
N GLN A 38 7.43 -17.51 6.45
CA GLN A 38 6.98 -16.35 5.73
C GLN A 38 5.47 -16.50 5.81
N GLY A 39 4.86 -15.73 6.71
CA GLY A 39 3.41 -15.73 6.84
C GLY A 39 2.82 -15.64 5.45
N ASP A 40 1.71 -16.34 5.23
CA ASP A 40 1.00 -16.27 3.97
C ASP A 40 0.52 -14.81 3.78
N LEU A 41 1.34 -13.99 3.13
CA LEU A 41 1.06 -12.59 2.79
C LEU A 41 0.12 -12.52 1.58
N ALA A 42 -0.68 -13.57 1.38
CA ALA A 42 -1.76 -13.57 0.40
C ALA A 42 -2.95 -12.83 0.98
N VAL A 43 -3.42 -11.83 0.24
CA VAL A 43 -4.70 -11.15 0.50
C VAL A 43 -5.61 -11.39 -0.70
N ASN A 44 -6.87 -11.76 -0.45
CA ASN A 44 -7.82 -12.00 -1.52
C ASN A 44 -8.57 -10.72 -1.89
N GLN A 45 -8.95 -10.61 -3.16
CA GLN A 45 -9.70 -9.45 -3.68
C GLN A 45 -11.07 -9.27 -2.99
N THR A 46 -11.71 -10.35 -2.54
CA THR A 46 -12.96 -10.27 -1.77
C THR A 46 -12.74 -9.60 -0.42
N ASP A 47 -11.62 -9.92 0.26
CA ASP A 47 -11.30 -9.33 1.56
C ASP A 47 -10.96 -7.85 1.42
N LEU A 48 -10.20 -7.47 0.38
CA LEU A 48 -9.92 -6.06 0.08
C LEU A 48 -11.18 -5.27 -0.29
N ALA A 49 -12.09 -5.87 -1.07
CA ALA A 49 -13.37 -5.25 -1.41
C ALA A 49 -14.21 -5.01 -0.15
N ALA A 50 -14.29 -5.98 0.75
CA ALA A 50 -15.02 -5.84 2.01
C ALA A 50 -14.47 -4.71 2.89
N ILE A 51 -13.14 -4.51 2.91
CA ILE A 51 -12.52 -3.40 3.64
C ILE A 51 -12.85 -2.05 2.97
N GLY A 52 -12.81 -1.98 1.64
CA GLY A 52 -13.18 -0.79 0.88
C GLY A 52 -14.64 -0.38 1.14
N ASP A 53 -15.56 -1.34 1.08
CA ASP A 53 -16.98 -1.16 1.35
C ASP A 53 -17.20 -0.67 2.79
N ALA A 54 -16.57 -1.30 3.78
CA ALA A 54 -16.66 -0.88 5.17
C ALA A 54 -16.12 0.55 5.41
N ALA A 55 -15.02 0.92 4.74
CA ALA A 55 -14.50 2.28 4.81
C ALA A 55 -15.46 3.30 4.18
N PHE A 56 -16.12 2.95 3.08
CA PHE A 56 -17.12 3.80 2.43
C PHE A 56 -18.38 3.98 3.28
N GLU A 57 -18.91 2.89 3.86
CA GLU A 57 -20.04 2.95 4.79
C GLU A 57 -19.70 3.83 6.00
N LEU A 58 -18.53 3.60 6.61
CA LEU A 58 -18.07 4.41 7.73
C LEU A 58 -17.95 5.89 7.35
N HIS A 59 -17.41 6.21 6.16
CA HIS A 59 -17.31 7.59 5.68
C HIS A 59 -18.69 8.26 5.62
N GLN A 60 -19.68 7.60 5.03
CA GLN A 60 -21.03 8.15 4.89
C GLN A 60 -21.74 8.33 6.23
N ASP A 61 -21.78 7.28 7.06
CA ASP A 61 -22.47 7.33 8.34
C ASP A 61 -21.79 8.27 9.32
N PHE A 62 -20.47 8.20 9.42
CA PHE A 62 -19.70 9.08 10.29
C PHE A 62 -19.81 10.53 9.86
N GLY A 63 -19.82 10.84 8.56
CA GLY A 63 -20.01 12.19 8.03
C GLY A 63 -21.33 12.79 8.52
N ARG A 64 -22.41 12.03 8.45
CA ARG A 64 -23.73 12.45 8.93
C ARG A 64 -23.77 12.68 10.44
N VAL A 65 -23.33 11.71 11.24
CA VAL A 65 -23.43 11.81 12.71
C VAL A 65 -22.45 12.83 13.29
N SER A 66 -21.27 12.99 12.69
CA SER A 66 -20.27 13.98 13.12
C SER A 66 -20.71 15.41 12.85
N GLU A 67 -21.39 15.65 11.73
CA GLU A 67 -21.98 16.96 11.42
C GLU A 67 -23.12 17.30 12.37
N HIS A 68 -23.97 16.33 12.72
CA HIS A 68 -25.02 16.53 13.73
C HIS A 68 -24.42 16.90 15.09
N ALA A 69 -23.39 16.17 15.55
CA ALA A 69 -22.68 16.47 16.79
C ALA A 69 -22.07 17.88 16.76
N ARG A 70 -21.41 18.26 15.66
CA ARG A 70 -20.86 19.60 15.45
C ARG A 70 -21.92 20.68 15.60
N ALA A 71 -23.04 20.54 14.91
CA ALA A 71 -24.13 21.51 14.93
C ALA A 71 -24.73 21.67 16.33
N ALA A 72 -24.99 20.54 17.01
CA ALA A 72 -25.53 20.53 18.37
C ALA A 72 -24.56 21.19 19.36
N SER A 73 -23.27 20.83 19.32
CA SER A 73 -22.24 21.40 20.21
C SER A 73 -22.07 22.90 20.01
N ARG A 74 -22.05 23.39 18.75
CA ARG A 74 -21.95 24.84 18.47
C ARG A 74 -23.19 25.61 18.94
N LYS A 75 -24.38 25.04 18.75
CA LYS A 75 -25.63 25.65 19.24
C LYS A 75 -25.63 25.76 20.77
N ALA A 76 -25.24 24.70 21.47
CA ALA A 76 -25.13 24.69 22.93
C ALA A 76 -24.06 25.68 23.42
N ALA A 77 -22.89 25.72 22.77
CA ALA A 77 -21.83 26.67 23.08
C ALA A 77 -22.29 28.12 22.94
N GLY A 78 -22.98 28.45 21.84
CA GLY A 78 -23.57 29.78 21.62
C GLY A 78 -24.59 30.14 22.71
N GLY A 79 -25.52 29.23 23.03
CA GLY A 79 -26.49 29.44 24.10
C GLY A 79 -25.84 29.72 25.45
N LEU A 80 -24.82 28.94 25.83
CA LEU A 80 -24.07 29.14 27.07
C LEU A 80 -23.32 30.48 27.10
N LYS A 81 -22.71 30.89 25.98
CA LYS A 81 -22.05 32.20 25.85
C LYS A 81 -23.06 33.35 26.03
N THR A 82 -24.23 33.27 25.41
CA THR A 82 -25.29 34.30 25.54
C THR A 82 -25.76 34.45 27.00
N GLN A 83 -25.76 33.37 27.77
CA GLN A 83 -26.11 33.39 29.19
C GLN A 83 -24.93 33.80 30.10
N GLY A 84 -23.76 34.14 29.54
CA GLY A 84 -22.59 34.59 30.29
C GLY A 84 -21.75 33.47 30.90
N PHE A 85 -22.00 32.19 30.58
CA PHE A 85 -21.23 31.07 31.10
C PHE A 85 -19.91 30.90 30.34
N ALA A 86 -18.78 30.92 31.07
CA ALA A 86 -17.44 30.64 30.52
C ALA A 86 -17.35 29.26 29.83
N LEU A 87 -18.16 28.30 30.29
CA LEU A 87 -18.29 26.96 29.69
C LEU A 87 -18.64 27.01 28.19
N GLY A 88 -19.37 28.04 27.74
CA GLY A 88 -19.70 28.20 26.32
C GLY A 88 -18.45 28.40 25.44
N GLY A 89 -17.43 29.10 25.93
CA GLY A 89 -16.14 29.23 25.24
C GLY A 89 -15.38 27.90 25.17
N ALA A 90 -15.35 27.15 26.27
CA ALA A 90 -14.70 25.84 26.33
C ALA A 90 -15.39 24.83 25.39
N LEU A 91 -16.72 24.79 25.35
CA LEU A 91 -17.47 23.90 24.47
C LEU A 91 -17.28 24.24 22.99
N ASP A 92 -17.15 25.53 22.64
CA ASP A 92 -16.85 25.96 21.27
C ASP A 92 -15.45 25.51 20.82
N HIS A 93 -14.47 25.55 21.73
CA HIS A 93 -13.14 25.02 21.47
C HIS A 93 -13.17 23.51 21.23
N VAL A 94 -13.89 22.75 22.06
CA VAL A 94 -14.09 21.30 21.87
C VAL A 94 -14.78 21.01 20.53
N ALA A 95 -15.83 21.77 20.19
CA ALA A 95 -16.53 21.62 18.91
C ALA A 95 -15.61 21.90 17.72
N SER A 96 -14.63 22.79 17.87
CA SER A 96 -13.63 23.08 16.83
C SER A 96 -12.66 21.92 16.66
N ARG A 97 -12.14 21.36 17.77
CA ARG A 97 -11.28 20.16 17.75
C ARG A 97 -11.99 18.94 17.19
N TRP A 98 -13.28 18.77 17.49
CA TRP A 98 -14.11 17.72 16.92
C TRP A 98 -14.16 17.78 15.39
N ILE A 99 -14.26 18.98 14.81
CA ILE A 99 -14.28 19.15 13.35
C ILE A 99 -12.98 18.69 12.73
N ASP A 100 -11.84 19.09 13.31
CA ASP A 100 -10.52 18.73 12.79
C ASP A 100 -10.32 17.20 12.81
N GLN A 101 -10.67 16.56 13.92
CA GLN A 101 -10.56 15.11 14.05
C GLN A 101 -11.53 14.36 13.14
N SER A 102 -12.76 14.86 13.00
CA SER A 102 -13.76 14.24 12.13
C SER A 102 -13.33 14.31 10.67
N ARG A 103 -12.78 15.45 10.22
CA ARG A 103 -12.22 15.59 8.87
C ARG A 103 -11.06 14.64 8.62
N SER A 104 -10.11 14.56 9.57
CA SER A 104 -8.97 13.65 9.44
C SER A 104 -9.42 12.19 9.28
N LEU A 105 -10.47 11.77 10.01
CA LEU A 105 -11.01 10.42 9.88
C LEU A 105 -11.73 10.22 8.53
N LEU A 106 -12.56 11.19 8.12
CA LEU A 106 -13.28 11.13 6.85
C LEU A 106 -12.33 11.08 5.64
N ASP A 107 -11.24 11.84 5.69
CA ASP A 107 -10.20 11.85 4.66
C ASP A 107 -9.48 10.50 4.61
N ALA A 108 -9.17 9.92 5.77
CA ALA A 108 -8.53 8.61 5.85
C ALA A 108 -9.44 7.49 5.30
N THR A 109 -10.73 7.49 5.65
CA THR A 109 -11.67 6.49 5.14
C THR A 109 -11.90 6.64 3.64
N ALA A 110 -11.99 7.86 3.13
CA ALA A 110 -12.08 8.12 1.69
C ALA A 110 -10.81 7.68 0.94
N HIS A 111 -9.63 7.91 1.53
CA HIS A 111 -8.37 7.46 0.95
C HIS A 111 -8.30 5.92 0.87
N ILE A 112 -8.72 5.23 1.94
CA ILE A 112 -8.77 3.75 1.96
C ILE A 112 -9.75 3.22 0.92
N SER A 113 -10.99 3.72 0.89
CA SER A 113 -12.00 3.23 -0.07
C SER A 113 -11.54 3.44 -1.52
N ASN A 114 -11.07 4.65 -1.84
CA ASN A 114 -10.60 4.98 -3.19
C ASN A 114 -9.37 4.15 -3.60
N HIS A 115 -8.43 3.92 -2.68
CA HIS A 115 -7.23 3.14 -2.97
C HIS A 115 -7.55 1.67 -3.24
N LEU A 116 -8.48 1.08 -2.47
CA LEU A 116 -8.89 -0.30 -2.66
C LEU A 116 -9.74 -0.49 -3.91
N ASP A 117 -10.63 0.47 -4.23
CA ASP A 117 -11.38 0.47 -5.48
C ASP A 117 -10.44 0.57 -6.71
N PHE A 118 -9.45 1.46 -6.64
CA PHE A 118 -8.44 1.58 -7.70
C PHE A 118 -7.63 0.29 -7.86
N THR A 119 -7.15 -0.28 -6.76
CA THR A 119 -6.32 -1.51 -6.78
C THR A 119 -7.12 -2.71 -7.31
N LYS A 120 -8.40 -2.81 -6.98
CA LYS A 120 -9.32 -3.82 -7.52
C LYS A 120 -9.50 -3.69 -9.03
N GLY A 121 -9.71 -2.46 -9.52
CA GLY A 121 -9.79 -2.19 -10.97
C GLY A 121 -8.46 -2.47 -11.69
N ALA A 122 -7.36 -2.04 -11.06
CA ALA A 122 -5.96 -2.36 -11.31
C ALA A 122 -5.75 -3.80 -11.76
N HIS A 123 -5.87 -4.68 -10.78
CA HIS A 123 -5.58 -6.09 -10.92
C HIS A 123 -6.56 -6.78 -11.88
N ALA A 124 -7.86 -6.47 -11.82
CA ALA A 124 -8.82 -7.06 -12.75
C ALA A 124 -8.44 -6.86 -14.23
N GLY A 125 -7.81 -5.72 -14.58
CA GLY A 125 -7.24 -5.48 -15.90
C GLY A 125 -6.02 -6.34 -16.20
N ASP A 126 -5.09 -6.45 -15.24
CA ASP A 126 -3.90 -7.29 -15.35
C ASP A 126 -4.24 -8.77 -15.49
N GLU A 127 -5.23 -9.30 -14.77
CA GLU A 127 -5.66 -10.70 -14.90
C GLU A 127 -6.21 -10.99 -16.30
N VAL A 128 -6.96 -10.06 -16.90
CA VAL A 128 -7.44 -10.20 -18.29
C VAL A 128 -6.26 -10.18 -19.28
N HIS A 129 -5.29 -9.30 -19.07
CA HIS A 129 -4.09 -9.22 -19.91
C HIS A 129 -3.22 -10.50 -19.82
N ILE A 130 -3.00 -11.01 -18.60
CA ILE A 130 -2.27 -12.24 -18.35
C ILE A 130 -2.99 -13.42 -18.99
N ALA A 131 -4.30 -13.57 -18.76
CA ALA A 131 -5.09 -14.64 -19.36
C ALA A 131 -5.03 -14.62 -20.90
N GLY A 132 -5.14 -13.42 -21.50
CA GLY A 132 -5.00 -13.25 -22.94
C GLY A 132 -3.61 -13.63 -23.46
N THR A 133 -2.55 -13.22 -22.76
CA THR A 133 -1.16 -13.52 -23.14
C THR A 133 -0.84 -15.01 -23.01
N VAL A 134 -1.23 -15.64 -21.91
CA VAL A 134 -1.03 -17.08 -21.67
C VAL A 134 -1.79 -17.91 -22.71
N SER A 135 -3.03 -17.53 -23.04
CA SER A 135 -3.83 -18.20 -24.08
C SER A 135 -3.18 -18.10 -25.47
N SER A 136 -2.63 -16.93 -25.81
CA SER A 136 -1.89 -16.71 -27.06
C SER A 136 -0.65 -17.59 -27.15
N ILE A 137 0.14 -17.68 -26.07
CA ILE A 137 1.32 -18.56 -26.00
C ILE A 137 0.92 -20.03 -26.17
N ALA A 138 -0.13 -20.48 -25.48
CA ALA A 138 -0.62 -21.86 -25.61
C ALA A 138 -1.07 -22.17 -27.05
N THR A 139 -1.72 -21.22 -27.71
CA THR A 139 -2.14 -21.33 -29.11
C THR A 139 -0.94 -21.42 -30.05
N LEU A 140 0.09 -20.59 -29.83
CA LEU A 140 1.33 -20.63 -30.60
C LEU A 140 2.06 -21.97 -30.44
N ASP A 141 2.17 -22.46 -29.20
CA ASP A 141 2.85 -23.73 -28.89
C ASP A 141 2.15 -24.93 -29.55
N ALA A 142 0.81 -24.97 -29.51
CA ALA A 142 0.03 -25.97 -30.23
C ALA A 142 0.34 -25.97 -31.74
N GLY A 143 0.38 -24.80 -32.38
CA GLY A 143 0.72 -24.67 -33.80
C GLY A 143 2.17 -25.04 -34.14
N PHE A 144 3.12 -24.89 -33.21
CA PHE A 144 4.49 -25.39 -33.39
C PHE A 144 4.58 -26.92 -33.27
N ASN A 145 3.79 -27.52 -32.38
CA ASN A 145 3.73 -28.96 -32.21
C ASN A 145 3.07 -29.67 -33.41
N GLU A 146 2.00 -29.12 -33.97
CA GLU A 146 1.38 -29.63 -35.21
C GLU A 146 2.37 -29.65 -36.39
N ARG A 147 3.21 -28.60 -36.54
CA ARG A 147 4.24 -28.55 -37.60
C ARG A 147 5.39 -29.54 -37.42
N LYS A 148 5.65 -30.04 -36.20
CA LYS A 148 6.71 -31.03 -35.94
C LYS A 148 6.25 -32.48 -36.20
N GLY A 149 4.94 -32.72 -36.30
CA GLY A 149 4.35 -34.03 -36.56
C GLY A 149 3.96 -34.30 -38.01
N ALA A 150 4.25 -33.38 -38.94
CA ALA A 150 3.99 -33.48 -40.38
C ALA A 150 5.28 -33.72 -41.18
#